data_AF-A0A314XJQ0-F1
#
_entry.id   AF-A0A314XJQ0-F1
#
_cell.length_a   1.000
_cell.length_b   1.000
_cell.length_c   1.000
_cell.angle_alpha   90.00
_cell.angle_beta   90.00
_cell.angle_gamma   90.00
#
_symmetry.space_group_name_H-M   'P 1'
#
loop_
_entity.id
_entity.type
_entity.pdbx_description
1 polymer ?
#
loop_
_entity_poly.entity_id
_entity_poly.type
_entity_poly.pdbx_seq_one_letter_code
_entity_poly.pdbx_strand_id
1 'polypeptide(L)'
;MDRISQLPESIMQQILFRLPAQDAVRMSFLSTTWKSLWNSLPVSEFNFYMESEDGLDRKRKRSEEESVTSEDESLRVLHQHEDQKRIVHFRLRGTLHKKEQASEIDRWIKLLIKHYVQVLELYMSNKLIPGYSFPPASSDLGSLVVLRLSSCDISKEALKQEGMRFSCLKQLSLSYADLNGLTNELLSRCPSIENLTLYLCENLKDLQLCGFSKLKNVYLVTIRVYSYKIEASNLQTLRYYNFLPQKSQLDLEAINCSNLKELIMETPSGEISLQYIETPTQGINIEFPR
;
A
#
# COMPACT_ATOMS: atom_id res chain seq x y z
N MET A 1 -33.98 2.69 -25.95
CA MET A 1 -34.60 1.69 -25.05
C MET A 1 -33.47 0.87 -24.44
N ASP A 2 -33.11 1.16 -23.20
CA ASP A 2 -32.03 0.48 -22.50
C ASP A 2 -32.52 -0.87 -21.95
N ARG A 3 -32.17 -1.95 -22.65
CA ARG A 3 -32.55 -3.33 -22.30
C ARG A 3 -31.83 -3.84 -21.05
N ILE A 4 -30.72 -3.22 -20.68
CA ILE A 4 -29.89 -3.63 -19.54
C ILE A 4 -30.56 -3.18 -18.22
N SER A 5 -31.25 -2.04 -18.24
CA SER A 5 -32.08 -1.55 -17.13
C SER A 5 -33.36 -2.35 -16.85
N GLN A 6 -33.69 -3.38 -17.65
CA GLN A 6 -34.84 -4.28 -17.43
C GLN A 6 -34.46 -5.58 -16.70
N LEU A 7 -33.17 -5.76 -16.38
CA LEU A 7 -32.70 -6.91 -15.61
C LEU A 7 -33.21 -6.86 -14.16
N PRO A 8 -33.37 -8.01 -13.49
CA PRO A 8 -33.65 -8.04 -12.06
C PRO A 8 -32.56 -7.32 -11.27
N GLU A 9 -32.96 -6.61 -10.21
CA GLU A 9 -32.07 -5.81 -9.37
C GLU A 9 -30.85 -6.60 -8.86
N SER A 10 -31.05 -7.86 -8.47
CA SER A 10 -29.98 -8.77 -8.02
C SER A 10 -28.92 -9.05 -9.08
N ILE A 11 -29.31 -9.16 -10.35
CA ILE A 11 -28.38 -9.36 -11.46
C ILE A 11 -27.65 -8.06 -11.78
N MET A 12 -28.34 -6.92 -11.71
CA MET A 12 -27.72 -5.60 -11.89
C MET A 12 -26.69 -5.30 -10.81
N GLN A 13 -26.95 -5.67 -9.55
CA GLN A 13 -25.97 -5.57 -8.45
C GLN A 13 -24.73 -6.44 -8.71
N GLN A 14 -24.91 -7.68 -9.18
CA GLN A 14 -23.80 -8.55 -9.53
C GLN A 14 -22.97 -8.02 -10.70
N ILE A 15 -23.59 -7.37 -11.67
CA ILE A 15 -22.90 -6.69 -12.77
C ILE A 15 -22.09 -5.52 -12.21
N LEU A 16 -22.72 -4.62 -11.43
CA LEU A 16 -22.07 -3.46 -10.82
C LEU A 16 -20.88 -3.85 -9.93
N PHE A 17 -21.01 -4.90 -9.12
CA PHE A 17 -19.94 -5.38 -8.24
C PHE A 17 -18.74 -5.97 -9.00
N ARG A 18 -18.96 -6.43 -10.24
CA ARG A 18 -17.91 -7.03 -11.07
C ARG A 18 -17.25 -6.03 -12.02
N LEU A 19 -17.77 -4.80 -12.09
CA LEU A 19 -17.19 -3.76 -12.92
C LEU A 19 -16.07 -3.02 -12.19
N PRO A 20 -15.01 -2.58 -12.90
CA PRO A 20 -14.13 -1.54 -12.40
C PRO A 20 -14.96 -0.33 -11.96
N ALA A 21 -14.60 0.31 -10.85
CA ALA A 21 -15.40 1.40 -10.31
C ALA A 21 -15.65 2.54 -11.32
N GLN A 22 -14.71 2.81 -12.23
CA GLN A 22 -14.90 3.77 -13.32
C GLN A 22 -16.05 3.40 -14.26
N ASP A 23 -16.19 2.11 -14.60
CA ASP A 23 -17.26 1.62 -15.46
C ASP A 23 -18.59 1.55 -14.72
N ALA A 24 -18.56 1.19 -13.44
CA ALA A 24 -19.73 1.22 -12.57
C ALA A 24 -20.27 2.66 -12.40
N VAL A 25 -19.37 3.63 -12.27
CA VAL A 25 -19.68 5.07 -12.31
C VAL A 25 -20.30 5.46 -13.64
N ARG A 26 -19.69 5.09 -14.77
CA ARG A 26 -20.24 5.38 -16.11
C ARG A 26 -21.64 4.81 -16.26
N MET A 27 -21.87 3.58 -15.78
CA MET A 27 -23.19 2.96 -15.79
C MET A 27 -24.22 3.69 -14.91
N SER A 28 -23.80 4.29 -13.80
CA SER A 28 -24.68 5.10 -12.96
C SER A 28 -25.27 6.32 -13.68
N PHE A 29 -24.61 6.81 -14.74
CA PHE A 29 -25.11 7.91 -15.59
C PHE A 29 -26.05 7.44 -16.70
N LEU A 30 -26.07 6.14 -17.03
CA LEU A 30 -26.88 5.62 -18.13
C LEU A 30 -28.36 5.46 -17.77
N SER A 31 -28.69 5.30 -16.48
CA SER A 31 -30.07 5.16 -16.04
C SER A 31 -30.24 5.39 -14.53
N THR A 32 -31.43 5.87 -14.14
CA THR A 32 -31.80 6.13 -12.74
C THR A 32 -31.77 4.88 -11.87
N THR A 33 -32.04 3.70 -12.46
CA THR A 33 -31.97 2.41 -11.77
C THR A 33 -30.54 2.04 -11.40
N TRP A 34 -29.60 2.19 -12.36
CA TRP A 34 -28.17 1.96 -12.11
C TRP A 34 -27.58 2.99 -11.15
N LYS A 35 -28.06 4.25 -11.21
CA LYS A 35 -27.72 5.28 -10.22
C LYS A 35 -28.17 4.89 -8.81
N SER A 36 -29.40 4.44 -8.66
CA SER A 36 -29.95 3.99 -7.37
C SER A 36 -29.18 2.80 -6.81
N LEU A 37 -28.88 1.82 -7.66
CA LEU A 37 -28.09 0.65 -7.31
C LEU A 37 -26.66 1.00 -6.90
N TRP A 38 -25.97 1.82 -7.70
CA TRP A 38 -24.65 2.36 -7.36
C TRP A 38 -24.66 3.08 -6.01
N ASN A 39 -25.69 3.88 -5.73
CA ASN A 39 -25.83 4.58 -4.45
C ASN A 39 -26.06 3.63 -3.26
N SER A 40 -26.65 2.46 -3.50
CA SER A 40 -26.96 1.47 -2.45
C SER A 40 -25.80 0.53 -2.11
N LEU A 41 -24.79 0.43 -2.99
CA LEU A 41 -23.72 -0.55 -2.85
C LEU A 41 -22.45 0.07 -2.24
N PRO A 42 -21.80 -0.60 -1.26
CA PRO A 42 -20.44 -0.24 -0.89
C PRO A 42 -19.54 -0.50 -2.11
N VAL A 43 -18.80 0.51 -2.55
CA VAL A 43 -17.87 0.33 -3.65
C VAL A 43 -16.63 -0.33 -3.07
N SER A 44 -16.50 -1.62 -3.35
CA SER A 44 -15.48 -2.46 -2.74
C SER A 44 -14.08 -2.09 -3.22
N GLU A 45 -13.90 -1.63 -4.46
CA GLU A 45 -12.59 -1.41 -5.05
C GLU A 45 -12.61 -0.33 -6.16
N PHE A 46 -11.87 0.76 -5.95
CA PHE A 46 -11.57 1.75 -6.98
C PHE A 46 -10.16 1.51 -7.53
N ASN A 47 -10.06 1.19 -8.82
CA ASN A 47 -8.78 1.03 -9.52
C ASN A 47 -8.62 2.15 -10.54
N PHE A 48 -7.55 2.94 -10.41
CA PHE A 48 -7.21 4.01 -11.35
C PHE A 48 -5.88 3.74 -12.03
N TYR A 49 -5.82 4.04 -13.33
CA TYR A 49 -4.62 3.97 -14.15
C TYR A 49 -4.39 5.33 -14.79
N MET A 50 -3.30 6.02 -14.43
CA MET A 50 -2.89 7.23 -15.14
C MET A 50 -2.15 6.80 -16.41
N GLU A 51 -2.65 7.21 -17.58
CA GLU A 51 -2.03 6.89 -18.87
C GLU A 51 -0.63 7.51 -18.96
N SER A 52 0.32 6.74 -19.48
CA SER A 52 1.66 7.22 -19.80
C SER A 52 1.66 7.91 -21.17
N GLU A 53 2.08 9.17 -21.25
CA GLU A 53 2.24 9.88 -22.55
C GLU A 53 3.33 9.24 -23.44
N ASP A 54 4.11 8.27 -22.95
CA ASP A 54 5.09 7.53 -23.74
C ASP A 54 4.43 6.43 -24.58
N GLY A 55 3.85 6.86 -25.70
CA GLY A 55 3.28 6.01 -26.73
C GLY A 55 3.84 6.32 -28.11
N LEU A 56 5.14 6.07 -28.35
CA LEU A 56 5.50 5.54 -29.66
C LEU A 56 4.88 4.14 -29.73
N ASP A 57 3.93 3.97 -30.64
CA ASP A 57 3.14 2.76 -30.90
C ASP A 57 1.96 2.41 -29.98
N ARG A 58 0.92 3.27 -29.96
CA ARG A 58 -0.48 2.81 -30.12
C ARG A 58 -1.34 3.83 -30.88
N LYS A 59 -1.12 3.94 -32.20
CA LYS A 59 -2.17 4.41 -33.13
C LYS A 59 -3.31 3.36 -33.18
N ARG A 60 -4.18 3.40 -32.19
CA ARG A 60 -5.60 3.09 -32.40
C ARG A 60 -6.38 4.25 -31.82
N LYS A 61 -6.82 5.13 -32.73
CA LYS A 61 -7.74 6.24 -32.49
C LYS A 61 -8.72 5.89 -31.37
N ARG A 62 -8.47 6.45 -30.18
CA ARG A 62 -9.51 6.72 -29.20
C ARG A 62 -9.61 8.23 -29.17
N SER A 63 -10.73 8.73 -29.63
CA SER A 63 -11.04 10.14 -29.84
C SER A 63 -10.68 10.97 -28.62
N GLU A 64 -10.06 12.13 -28.86
CA GLU A 64 -9.60 13.14 -27.90
C GLU A 64 -10.71 13.73 -26.99
N GLU A 65 -11.93 13.21 -27.05
CA GLU A 65 -13.10 13.62 -26.27
C GLU A 65 -13.41 12.67 -25.09
N GLU A 66 -12.83 11.46 -25.04
CA GLU A 66 -13.06 10.47 -23.95
C GLU A 66 -12.11 10.62 -22.75
N SER A 67 -11.00 11.37 -22.88
CA SER A 67 -9.95 11.48 -21.86
C SER A 67 -10.21 12.58 -20.83
N VAL A 68 -10.72 13.74 -21.26
CA VAL A 68 -11.07 14.86 -20.34
C VAL A 68 -12.32 14.54 -19.51
N THR A 69 -13.20 13.66 -20.00
CA THR A 69 -14.45 13.29 -19.31
C THR A 69 -14.24 12.27 -18.19
N SER A 70 -13.22 11.42 -18.27
CA SER A 70 -13.00 10.33 -17.30
C SER A 70 -12.47 10.81 -15.95
N GLU A 71 -11.53 11.76 -15.96
CA GLU A 71 -10.91 12.32 -14.75
C GLU A 71 -11.90 13.19 -13.96
N ASP A 72 -12.63 14.06 -14.67
CA ASP A 72 -13.60 14.98 -14.07
C ASP A 72 -14.86 14.24 -13.56
N GLU A 73 -15.33 13.20 -14.26
CA GLU A 73 -16.46 12.38 -13.78
C GLU A 73 -16.11 11.54 -12.55
N SER A 74 -14.89 10.99 -12.47
CA SER A 74 -14.45 10.23 -11.29
C SER A 74 -14.38 11.11 -10.04
N LEU A 75 -13.94 12.36 -10.21
CA LEU A 75 -13.89 13.37 -9.17
C LEU A 75 -15.27 13.87 -8.77
N ARG A 76 -16.18 14.05 -9.74
CA ARG A 76 -17.60 14.33 -9.47
C ARG A 76 -18.27 13.24 -8.68
N VAL A 77 -17.94 11.96 -8.92
CA VAL A 77 -18.48 10.85 -8.13
C VAL A 77 -17.98 10.88 -6.70
N LEU A 78 -16.68 11.15 -6.48
CA LEU A 78 -16.15 11.30 -5.12
C LEU A 78 -16.84 12.48 -4.39
N HIS A 79 -17.01 13.61 -5.08
CA HIS A 79 -17.67 14.80 -4.54
C HIS A 79 -19.17 14.66 -4.31
N GLN A 80 -19.92 14.02 -5.23
CA GLN A 80 -21.37 13.81 -5.10
C GLN A 80 -21.75 12.87 -3.95
N HIS A 81 -20.76 12.23 -3.35
CA HIS A 81 -20.94 11.16 -2.40
C HIS A 81 -20.13 11.37 -1.12
N GLU A 82 -19.73 12.61 -0.83
CA GLU A 82 -18.91 13.02 0.33
C GLU A 82 -19.42 12.41 1.66
N ASP A 83 -20.74 12.28 1.81
CA ASP A 83 -21.39 11.81 3.05
C ASP A 83 -21.51 10.27 3.19
N GLN A 84 -21.14 9.50 2.17
CA GLN A 84 -21.42 8.06 2.11
C GLN A 84 -20.12 7.26 2.27
N LYS A 85 -19.94 6.60 3.43
CA LYS A 85 -18.78 5.79 3.85
C LYS A 85 -18.63 4.49 3.02
N ARG A 86 -18.41 4.62 1.72
CA ARG A 86 -18.57 3.52 0.75
C ARG A 86 -17.29 2.97 0.16
N ILE A 87 -16.19 3.73 0.18
CA ILE A 87 -14.94 3.30 -0.45
C ILE A 87 -14.13 2.53 0.58
N VAL A 88 -14.05 1.22 0.39
CA VAL A 88 -13.27 0.35 1.29
C VAL A 88 -11.85 0.18 0.78
N HIS A 89 -11.67 0.07 -0.53
CA HIS A 89 -10.38 -0.12 -1.19
C HIS A 89 -10.18 0.89 -2.32
N PHE A 90 -9.05 1.57 -2.30
CA PHE A 90 -8.60 2.44 -3.37
C PHE A 90 -7.19 2.03 -3.81
N ARG A 91 -7.05 1.74 -5.09
CA ARG A 91 -5.78 1.47 -5.76
C ARG A 91 -5.59 2.46 -6.90
N LEU A 92 -4.45 3.11 -6.90
CA LEU A 92 -3.98 3.96 -7.99
C LEU A 92 -2.65 3.42 -8.51
N ARG A 93 -2.58 3.23 -9.83
CA ARG A 93 -1.34 2.93 -10.55
C ARG A 93 -1.11 4.04 -11.57
N GLY A 94 0.09 4.57 -11.66
CA GLY A 94 0.31 5.67 -12.59
C GLY A 94 1.76 6.05 -12.78
N THR A 95 2.03 6.70 -13.91
CA THR A 95 3.30 7.38 -14.14
C THR A 95 3.11 8.87 -13.94
N LEU A 96 3.96 9.48 -13.10
CA LEU A 96 3.99 10.92 -12.95
C LEU A 96 4.91 11.56 -13.98
N HIS A 97 4.33 12.39 -14.84
CA HIS A 97 5.04 13.14 -15.87
C HIS A 97 5.12 14.63 -15.54
N LYS A 98 4.13 15.16 -14.80
CA LYS A 98 3.97 16.58 -14.50
C LYS A 98 3.66 16.78 -13.00
N LYS A 99 4.04 17.93 -12.43
CA LYS A 99 3.81 18.20 -10.99
C LYS A 99 2.33 18.35 -10.65
N GLU A 100 1.53 18.85 -11.58
CA GLU A 100 0.09 19.05 -11.43
C GLU A 100 -0.64 17.74 -11.14
N GLN A 101 -0.16 16.63 -11.70
CA GLN A 101 -0.70 15.28 -11.43
C GLN A 101 -0.51 14.87 -9.96
N ALA A 102 0.60 15.27 -9.32
CA ALA A 102 0.80 15.00 -7.90
C ALA A 102 -0.23 15.75 -7.04
N SER A 103 -0.51 17.01 -7.37
CA SER A 103 -1.52 17.81 -6.67
C SER A 103 -2.93 17.22 -6.76
N GLU A 104 -3.29 16.65 -7.93
CA GLU A 104 -4.58 15.96 -8.07
C GLU A 104 -4.65 14.69 -7.22
N ILE A 105 -3.57 13.89 -7.18
CA ILE A 105 -3.50 12.70 -6.33
C ILE A 105 -3.63 13.08 -4.86
N ASP A 106 -2.99 14.17 -4.42
CA ASP A 106 -3.11 14.67 -3.06
C ASP A 106 -4.56 15.04 -2.72
N ARG A 107 -5.26 15.65 -3.68
CA ARG A 107 -6.68 15.98 -3.54
C ARG A 107 -7.52 14.71 -3.42
N TRP A 108 -7.23 13.68 -4.22
CA TRP A 108 -7.91 12.39 -4.16
C TRP A 108 -7.69 11.72 -2.81
N ILE A 109 -6.44 11.63 -2.36
CA ILE A 109 -6.09 11.04 -1.06
C ILE A 109 -6.80 11.78 0.08
N LYS A 110 -6.78 13.11 0.09
CA LYS A 110 -7.48 13.91 1.12
C LYS A 110 -8.98 13.63 1.16
N LEU A 111 -9.62 13.46 0.01
CA LEU A 111 -11.03 13.08 -0.06
C LEU A 111 -11.23 11.66 0.48
N LEU A 112 -10.47 10.68 -0.02
CA LEU A 112 -10.56 9.27 0.37
C LEU A 112 -10.40 9.05 1.87
N ILE A 113 -9.49 9.78 2.50
CA ILE A 113 -9.27 9.70 3.95
C ILE A 113 -10.54 10.11 4.72
N LYS A 114 -11.25 11.15 4.27
CA LYS A 114 -12.55 11.53 4.87
C LYS A 114 -13.62 10.44 4.71
N HIS A 115 -13.53 9.62 3.66
CA HIS A 115 -14.47 8.53 3.39
C HIS A 115 -14.22 7.23 4.16
N TYR A 116 -13.30 7.23 5.13
CA TYR A 116 -12.96 6.05 5.93
C TYR A 116 -12.42 4.87 5.10
N VAL A 117 -11.61 5.15 4.08
CA VAL A 117 -10.92 4.10 3.31
C VAL A 117 -10.13 3.19 4.25
N GLN A 118 -10.25 1.88 4.01
CA GLN A 118 -9.55 0.84 4.77
C GLN A 118 -8.29 0.35 4.06
N VAL A 119 -8.31 0.29 2.73
CA VAL A 119 -7.18 -0.16 1.92
C VAL A 119 -6.79 0.93 0.94
N LEU A 120 -5.56 1.42 1.06
CA LEU A 120 -4.97 2.40 0.15
C LEU A 120 -3.71 1.83 -0.49
N GLU A 121 -3.73 1.70 -1.81
CA GLU A 121 -2.61 1.18 -2.60
C GLU A 121 -2.19 2.20 -3.66
N LEU A 122 -0.97 2.72 -3.59
CA LEU A 122 -0.41 3.66 -4.55
C LEU A 122 0.82 3.05 -5.19
N TYR A 123 0.79 2.83 -6.50
CA TYR A 123 1.90 2.32 -7.27
C TYR A 123 2.32 3.35 -8.30
N MET A 124 3.39 4.07 -8.00
CA MET A 124 3.92 5.09 -8.89
C MET A 124 5.12 4.53 -9.65
N SER A 125 5.17 4.79 -10.95
CA SER A 125 6.42 4.78 -11.72
C SER A 125 6.82 6.23 -11.91
N ASN A 126 7.98 6.64 -11.39
CA ASN A 126 8.39 8.03 -11.54
C ASN A 126 9.59 8.15 -12.48
N LYS A 127 9.48 8.99 -13.51
CA LYS A 127 10.63 9.46 -14.31
C LYS A 127 11.25 10.72 -13.72
N LEU A 128 10.55 11.42 -12.84
CA LEU A 128 11.00 12.63 -12.16
C LEU A 128 11.67 12.28 -10.83
N ILE A 129 12.71 13.05 -10.51
CA ILE A 129 13.36 13.08 -9.20
C ILE A 129 13.07 14.47 -8.61
N PRO A 130 12.44 14.59 -7.43
CA PRO A 130 12.04 13.53 -6.50
C PRO A 130 10.73 12.81 -6.86
N GLY A 131 10.56 11.62 -6.26
CA GLY A 131 9.36 10.77 -6.24
C GLY A 131 8.04 11.49 -5.90
N TYR A 132 6.90 10.81 -6.07
CA TYR A 132 5.63 11.27 -5.47
C TYR A 132 5.76 11.33 -3.95
N SER A 133 5.42 12.46 -3.32
CA SER A 133 5.35 12.55 -1.86
C SER A 133 3.96 12.18 -1.37
N PHE A 134 3.86 11.28 -0.39
CA PHE A 134 2.58 11.01 0.27
C PHE A 134 2.16 12.23 1.09
N PRO A 135 0.91 12.73 0.91
CA PRO A 135 0.52 14.04 1.41
C PRO A 135 0.37 14.02 2.93
N PRO A 136 0.56 15.17 3.59
CA PRO A 136 0.26 15.32 5.00
C PRO A 136 -1.25 15.27 5.23
N ALA A 137 -1.67 14.61 6.31
CA ALA A 137 -3.04 14.59 6.76
C ALA A 137 -3.15 15.30 8.11
N SER A 138 -4.13 16.21 8.24
CA SER A 138 -4.38 16.98 9.47
C SER A 138 -5.07 16.15 10.58
N SER A 139 -5.40 14.90 10.32
CA SER A 139 -6.12 14.01 11.23
C SER A 139 -5.52 12.60 11.23
N ASP A 140 -5.86 11.82 12.25
CA ASP A 140 -5.50 10.40 12.33
C ASP A 140 -6.13 9.64 11.16
N LEU A 141 -5.33 8.83 10.47
CA LEU A 141 -5.77 7.92 9.41
C LEU A 141 -6.37 6.65 10.01
N GLY A 142 -7.19 6.81 11.04
CA GLY A 142 -7.68 5.74 11.90
C GLY A 142 -8.64 4.76 11.20
N SER A 143 -9.07 5.04 9.96
CA SER A 143 -9.79 4.06 9.14
C SER A 143 -8.87 3.12 8.36
N LEU A 144 -7.64 3.53 8.04
CA LEU A 144 -6.74 2.75 7.21
C LEU A 144 -6.27 1.51 7.95
N VAL A 145 -6.50 0.36 7.33
CA VAL A 145 -6.09 -0.97 7.78
C VAL A 145 -4.91 -1.48 6.96
N VAL A 146 -4.88 -1.16 5.67
CA VAL A 146 -3.82 -1.56 4.73
C VAL A 146 -3.31 -0.35 3.96
N LEU A 147 -2.00 -0.16 3.97
CA LEU A 147 -1.30 0.86 3.20
C LEU A 147 -0.19 0.18 2.38
N ARG A 148 -0.28 0.29 1.05
CA ARG A 148 0.77 -0.15 0.14
C ARG A 148 1.25 1.01 -0.70
N LEU A 149 2.54 1.31 -0.64
CA LEU A 149 3.16 2.38 -1.41
C LEU A 149 4.33 1.80 -2.20
N SER A 150 4.35 2.03 -3.51
CA SER A 150 5.49 1.68 -4.37
C SER A 150 5.99 2.93 -5.09
N SER A 151 7.30 3.17 -4.97
CA SER A 151 7.99 4.36 -5.51
C SER A 151 7.39 5.70 -5.05
N CYS A 152 6.89 5.74 -3.81
CA CYS A 152 6.40 6.94 -3.14
C CYS A 152 7.29 7.28 -1.94
N ASP A 153 7.42 8.57 -1.64
CA ASP A 153 8.14 9.11 -0.49
C ASP A 153 7.14 9.50 0.61
N ILE A 154 7.13 8.76 1.71
CA ILE A 154 6.31 9.09 2.89
C ILE A 154 7.06 10.00 3.88
N SER A 155 8.37 10.09 3.77
CA SER A 155 9.25 10.73 4.76
C SER A 155 9.24 12.26 4.65
N LYS A 156 9.06 12.81 3.45
CA LYS A 156 9.22 14.26 3.20
C LYS A 156 8.10 15.13 3.74
N GLU A 157 6.86 14.68 3.64
CA GLU A 157 5.68 15.50 3.93
C GLU A 157 4.83 14.90 5.05
N ALA A 158 4.39 13.64 4.90
CA ALA A 158 3.54 12.98 5.88
C ALA A 158 4.16 12.90 7.29
N LEU A 159 5.43 12.49 7.42
CA LEU A 159 6.05 12.36 8.75
C LEU A 159 6.34 13.69 9.43
N LYS A 160 6.52 14.78 8.68
CA LYS A 160 6.73 16.12 9.24
C LYS A 160 5.48 16.69 9.93
N GLN A 161 4.31 16.16 9.61
CA GLN A 161 3.07 16.59 10.23
C GLN A 161 2.94 15.96 11.63
N GLU A 162 2.99 16.82 12.65
CA GLU A 162 2.70 16.41 14.02
C GLU A 162 1.25 15.92 14.15
N GLY A 163 1.06 14.82 14.88
CA GLY A 163 -0.26 14.24 15.14
C GLY A 163 -0.79 13.27 14.08
N MET A 164 -0.17 13.18 12.89
CA MET A 164 -0.56 12.18 11.89
C MET A 164 -0.22 10.77 12.38
N ARG A 165 -1.23 9.91 12.52
CA ARG A 165 -1.06 8.51 12.95
C ARG A 165 -1.80 7.56 12.02
N PHE A 166 -1.45 6.29 12.13
CA PHE A 166 -2.05 5.16 11.44
C PHE A 166 -2.59 4.17 12.48
N SER A 167 -3.51 4.63 13.32
CA SER A 167 -3.91 3.93 14.56
C SER A 167 -4.47 2.51 14.35
N CYS A 168 -5.15 2.28 13.23
CA CYS A 168 -5.77 1.00 12.88
C CYS A 168 -5.00 0.21 11.81
N LEU A 169 -3.83 0.70 11.39
CA LEU A 169 -3.09 0.10 10.30
C LEU A 169 -2.51 -1.25 10.75
N LYS A 170 -2.98 -2.31 10.10
CA LYS A 170 -2.54 -3.69 10.35
C LYS A 170 -1.49 -4.15 9.34
N GLN A 171 -1.48 -3.57 8.14
CA GLN A 171 -0.52 -3.91 7.11
C GLN A 171 0.11 -2.68 6.48
N LEU A 172 1.45 -2.63 6.52
CA LEU A 172 2.26 -1.63 5.83
C LEU A 172 3.18 -2.34 4.84
N SER A 173 3.10 -1.93 3.57
CA SER A 173 3.98 -2.42 2.50
C SER A 173 4.61 -1.24 1.80
N LEU A 174 5.93 -1.12 1.87
CA LEU A 174 6.70 -0.13 1.14
C LEU A 174 7.59 -0.83 0.12
N SER A 175 7.59 -0.34 -1.11
CA SER A 175 8.42 -0.85 -2.19
C SER A 175 9.13 0.30 -2.88
N TYR A 176 10.44 0.18 -3.14
CA TYR A 176 11.21 1.23 -3.83
C TYR A 176 11.08 2.62 -3.15
N ALA A 177 11.01 2.65 -1.82
CA ALA A 177 10.80 3.87 -1.05
C ALA A 177 12.10 4.31 -0.35
N ASP A 178 12.33 5.62 -0.32
CA ASP A 178 13.37 6.24 0.48
C ASP A 178 12.75 6.76 1.79
N LEU A 179 13.23 6.26 2.93
CA LEU A 179 12.73 6.67 4.25
C LEU A 179 13.54 7.78 4.89
N ASN A 180 14.64 8.25 4.28
CA ASN A 180 15.49 9.33 4.76
C ASN A 180 15.89 9.20 6.25
N GLY A 181 16.10 7.97 6.74
CA GLY A 181 16.42 7.68 8.15
C GLY A 181 15.25 7.76 9.13
N LEU A 182 14.02 8.03 8.67
CA LEU A 182 12.81 8.18 9.50
C LEU A 182 12.02 6.86 9.67
N THR A 183 12.66 5.70 9.48
CA THR A 183 12.02 4.39 9.57
C THR A 183 11.33 4.14 10.92
N ASN A 184 12.02 4.41 12.04
CA ASN A 184 11.45 4.20 13.37
C ASN A 184 10.36 5.23 13.70
N GLU A 185 10.46 6.45 13.18
CA GLU A 185 9.40 7.44 13.32
C GLU A 185 8.13 6.95 12.63
N LEU A 186 8.22 6.48 11.39
CA LEU A 186 7.07 5.91 10.67
C LEU A 186 6.44 4.75 11.44
N LEU A 187 7.25 3.81 11.90
CA LEU A 187 6.76 2.63 12.63
C LEU A 187 6.08 3.02 13.96
N SER A 188 6.56 4.06 14.65
CA SER A 188 5.93 4.60 15.87
C SER A 188 4.54 5.21 15.65
N ARG A 189 4.23 5.61 14.41
CA ARG A 189 2.91 6.11 14.00
C ARG A 189 1.92 4.95 13.71
N CYS A 190 2.37 3.69 13.69
CA CYS A 190 1.60 2.50 13.30
C CYS A 190 1.42 1.49 14.47
N PRO A 191 0.71 1.83 15.56
CA PRO A 191 0.68 1.02 16.78
C PRO A 191 -0.03 -0.34 16.66
N SER A 192 -0.87 -0.52 15.64
CA SER A 192 -1.66 -1.75 15.44
C SER A 192 -1.08 -2.69 14.37
N ILE A 193 0.16 -2.47 13.93
CA ILE A 193 0.74 -3.20 12.81
C ILE A 193 0.90 -4.70 13.11
N GLU A 194 0.43 -5.53 12.17
CA GLU A 194 0.51 -6.99 12.20
C GLU A 194 1.45 -7.53 11.11
N ASN A 195 1.52 -6.84 9.96
CA ASN A 195 2.28 -7.24 8.79
C ASN A 195 3.11 -6.06 8.28
N LEU A 196 4.43 -6.23 8.24
CA LEU A 196 5.37 -5.24 7.70
C LEU A 196 6.09 -5.83 6.49
N THR A 197 6.10 -5.10 5.38
CA THR A 197 6.85 -5.45 4.19
C THR A 197 7.68 -4.26 3.72
N LEU A 198 8.99 -4.44 3.61
CA LEU A 198 9.94 -3.46 3.11
C LEU A 198 10.72 -4.10 1.95
N TYR A 199 10.53 -3.60 0.74
CA TYR A 199 11.08 -4.18 -0.49
C TYR A 199 11.89 -3.14 -1.25
N LEU A 200 13.20 -3.36 -1.42
CA LEU A 200 14.11 -2.43 -2.10
C LEU A 200 14.01 -0.99 -1.56
N CYS A 201 13.87 -0.86 -0.23
CA CYS A 201 13.85 0.45 0.43
C CYS A 201 15.27 0.93 0.74
N GLU A 202 15.50 2.24 0.61
CA GLU A 202 16.79 2.89 0.80
C GLU A 202 16.82 3.81 2.04
N ASN A 203 18.04 4.11 2.52
CA ASN A 203 18.31 4.99 3.66
C ASN A 203 17.57 4.61 4.96
N LEU A 204 17.49 3.31 5.27
CA LEU A 204 17.00 2.86 6.56
C LEU A 204 18.15 2.98 7.56
N LYS A 205 18.12 3.99 8.44
CA LYS A 205 19.17 4.20 9.43
C LYS A 205 19.24 3.00 10.39
N ASP A 206 18.22 2.87 11.23
CA ASP A 206 18.07 1.78 12.18
C ASP A 206 16.68 1.16 11.99
N LEU A 207 16.58 -0.17 11.99
CA LEU A 207 15.29 -0.87 11.98
C LEU A 207 15.01 -1.46 13.36
N GLN A 208 14.25 -0.73 14.17
CA GLN A 208 13.88 -1.14 15.52
C GLN A 208 12.43 -1.62 15.56
N LEU A 209 12.25 -2.92 15.68
CA LEU A 209 10.96 -3.58 15.84
C LEU A 209 10.79 -4.02 17.30
N CYS A 210 10.86 -3.05 18.21
CA CYS A 210 10.72 -3.27 19.66
C CYS A 210 9.33 -2.84 20.13
N GLY A 211 8.68 -3.64 20.99
CA GLY A 211 7.40 -3.26 21.60
C GLY A 211 6.16 -3.40 20.70
N PHE A 212 6.30 -3.94 19.49
CA PHE A 212 5.19 -4.23 18.59
C PHE A 212 4.47 -5.53 18.99
N SER A 213 3.56 -5.44 19.95
CA SER A 213 2.86 -6.60 20.50
C SER A 213 1.92 -7.30 19.51
N LYS A 214 1.53 -6.67 18.39
CA LYS A 214 0.64 -7.27 17.38
C LYS A 214 1.37 -7.76 16.14
N LEU A 215 2.67 -7.47 16.00
CA LEU A 215 3.44 -7.78 14.79
C LEU A 215 3.65 -9.29 14.68
N LYS A 216 3.19 -9.86 13.56
CA LYS A 216 3.21 -11.30 13.27
C LYS A 216 4.15 -11.65 12.13
N ASN A 217 4.15 -10.84 11.08
CA ASN A 217 4.87 -11.12 9.85
C ASN A 217 5.74 -9.94 9.44
N VAL A 218 7.03 -10.20 9.24
CA VAL A 218 7.99 -9.20 8.77
C VAL A 218 8.67 -9.75 7.52
N TYR A 219 8.58 -8.98 6.44
CA TYR A 219 9.20 -9.31 5.17
C TYR A 219 10.15 -8.20 4.73
N LEU A 220 11.43 -8.53 4.65
CA LEU A 220 12.52 -7.61 4.36
C LEU A 220 13.24 -8.11 3.11
N VAL A 221 13.23 -7.32 2.05
CA VAL A 221 13.87 -7.70 0.78
C VAL A 221 14.79 -6.59 0.30
N THR A 222 16.07 -6.91 0.18
CA THR A 222 17.11 -6.10 -0.43
C THR A 222 17.11 -4.68 0.12
N ILE A 223 17.19 -4.59 1.44
CA ILE A 223 17.14 -3.34 2.19
C ILE A 223 18.54 -2.90 2.60
N ARG A 224 18.81 -1.59 2.52
CA ARG A 224 20.03 -1.00 3.05
C ARG A 224 19.76 -0.47 4.46
N VAL A 225 20.01 -1.31 5.46
CA VAL A 225 19.91 -0.96 6.89
C VAL A 225 21.31 -0.90 7.50
N TYR A 226 21.56 0.08 8.38
CA TYR A 226 22.84 0.15 9.12
C TYR A 226 22.84 -0.71 10.39
N SER A 227 21.72 -0.76 11.12
CA SER A 227 21.58 -1.62 12.30
C SER A 227 20.16 -2.21 12.46
N TYR A 228 20.08 -3.42 13.01
CA TYR A 228 18.82 -4.11 13.29
C TYR A 228 18.63 -4.25 14.80
N LYS A 229 17.38 -4.17 15.25
CA LYS A 229 16.97 -4.63 16.57
C LYS A 229 15.52 -5.12 16.51
N ILE A 230 15.33 -6.43 16.48
CA ILE A 230 14.02 -7.06 16.30
C ILE A 230 13.63 -7.78 17.59
N GLU A 231 12.82 -7.11 18.42
CA GLU A 231 12.32 -7.59 19.70
C GLU A 231 10.78 -7.57 19.68
N ALA A 232 10.19 -8.51 18.95
CA ALA A 232 8.75 -8.63 18.76
C ALA A 232 8.27 -9.99 19.28
N SER A 233 7.68 -9.98 20.49
CA SER A 233 7.29 -11.20 21.20
C SER A 233 6.25 -12.04 20.46
N ASN A 234 5.42 -11.46 19.60
CA ASN A 234 4.38 -12.17 18.84
C ASN A 234 4.75 -12.39 17.37
N LEU A 235 6.00 -12.11 16.98
CA LEU A 235 6.48 -12.33 15.62
C LEU A 235 6.52 -13.83 15.33
N GLN A 236 5.87 -14.26 14.25
CA GLN A 236 5.73 -15.65 13.83
C GLN A 236 6.60 -15.95 12.61
N THR A 237 6.67 -15.02 11.66
CA THR A 237 7.44 -15.17 10.43
C THR A 237 8.35 -13.96 10.23
N LEU A 238 9.64 -14.25 10.07
CA LEU A 238 10.66 -13.28 9.64
C LEU A 238 11.28 -13.79 8.35
N ARG A 239 11.15 -13.01 7.30
CA ARG A 239 11.66 -13.32 5.97
C ARG A 239 12.62 -12.23 5.56
N TYR A 240 13.87 -12.60 5.33
CA TYR A 240 14.95 -11.69 4.98
C TYR A 240 15.65 -12.18 3.70
N TYR A 241 15.58 -11.39 2.65
CA TYR A 241 16.21 -11.70 1.38
C TYR A 241 17.13 -10.55 1.05
N ASN A 242 18.43 -10.79 0.88
CA ASN A 242 19.36 -9.74 0.49
C ASN A 242 20.08 -10.17 -0.78
N PHE A 243 19.82 -9.46 -1.88
CA PHE A 243 20.51 -9.68 -3.15
C PHE A 243 21.70 -8.73 -3.35
N LEU A 244 22.01 -7.85 -2.38
CA LEU A 244 23.14 -6.92 -2.47
C LEU A 244 24.42 -7.53 -1.90
N PRO A 245 25.51 -7.62 -2.69
CA PRO A 245 26.71 -8.40 -2.35
C PRO A 245 27.59 -7.84 -1.23
N GLN A 246 27.33 -6.64 -0.69
CA GLN A 246 28.24 -6.02 0.29
C GLN A 246 27.50 -5.13 1.32
N LYS A 247 27.68 -5.45 2.60
CA LYS A 247 27.70 -4.58 3.81
C LYS A 247 26.59 -4.64 4.88
N SER A 248 25.51 -5.37 4.73
CA SER A 248 24.55 -5.48 5.85
C SER A 248 23.88 -6.84 5.89
N GLN A 249 24.63 -7.84 6.37
CA GLN A 249 24.02 -9.08 6.82
C GLN A 249 23.19 -8.80 8.08
N LEU A 250 22.02 -9.42 8.16
CA LEU A 250 21.18 -9.39 9.35
C LEU A 250 21.94 -10.11 10.48
N ASP A 251 22.28 -9.38 11.54
CA ASP A 251 22.89 -9.98 12.72
C ASP A 251 21.83 -10.82 13.46
N LEU A 252 22.08 -12.12 13.60
CA LEU A 252 21.18 -13.04 14.29
C LEU A 252 21.07 -12.71 15.78
N GLU A 253 22.12 -12.15 16.38
CA GLU A 253 22.09 -11.71 17.78
C GLU A 253 21.15 -10.52 18.00
N ALA A 254 20.84 -9.78 16.94
CA ALA A 254 19.88 -8.68 16.96
C ALA A 254 18.42 -9.13 16.89
N ILE A 255 18.15 -10.44 16.76
CA ILE A 255 16.81 -11.01 16.68
C ILE A 255 16.50 -11.73 17.99
N ASN A 256 15.59 -11.16 18.78
CA ASN A 256 15.11 -11.76 20.01
C ASN A 256 13.57 -11.88 19.96
N CYS A 257 13.10 -12.97 19.35
CA CYS A 257 11.68 -13.23 19.12
C CYS A 257 11.29 -14.61 19.67
N SER A 258 10.61 -14.64 20.81
CA SER A 258 10.29 -15.88 21.54
C SER A 258 9.24 -16.77 20.86
N ASN A 259 8.37 -16.22 20.00
CA ASN A 259 7.32 -16.97 19.30
C ASN A 259 7.59 -17.14 17.78
N LEU A 260 8.83 -16.91 17.34
CA LEU A 260 9.21 -17.04 15.94
C LEU A 260 9.08 -18.50 15.51
N LYS A 261 8.33 -18.77 14.45
CA LYS A 261 8.09 -20.11 13.89
C LYS A 261 8.88 -20.36 12.61
N GLU A 262 8.98 -19.32 11.78
CA GLU A 262 9.61 -19.38 10.46
C GLU A 262 10.63 -18.24 10.35
N LEU A 263 11.90 -18.60 10.18
CA LEU A 263 12.97 -17.69 9.79
C LEU A 263 13.51 -18.14 8.42
N ILE A 264 13.32 -17.31 7.40
CA ILE A 264 13.90 -17.52 6.08
C ILE A 264 14.94 -16.44 5.83
N MET A 265 16.17 -16.86 5.53
CA MET A 265 17.23 -15.97 5.11
C MET A 265 17.81 -16.43 3.77
N GLU A 266 17.82 -15.55 2.77
CA GLU A 266 18.48 -15.78 1.49
C GLU A 266 19.52 -14.68 1.27
N THR A 267 20.78 -15.08 1.10
CA THR A 267 21.92 -14.18 0.86
C THR A 267 22.37 -14.22 -0.60
N PRO A 268 23.15 -13.23 -1.08
CA PRO A 268 23.58 -13.15 -2.48
C PRO A 268 24.44 -14.34 -2.93
N SER A 269 25.01 -15.10 -1.98
CA SER A 269 25.73 -16.36 -2.21
C SER A 269 24.83 -17.51 -2.68
N GLY A 270 23.50 -17.34 -2.66
CA GLY A 270 22.54 -18.41 -2.92
C GLY A 270 22.36 -19.37 -1.75
N GLU A 271 22.95 -19.06 -0.58
CA GLU A 271 22.73 -19.82 0.64
C GLU A 271 21.34 -19.47 1.19
N ILE A 272 20.43 -20.43 1.09
CA ILE A 272 19.12 -20.39 1.73
C ILE A 272 19.28 -21.03 3.10
N SER A 273 19.25 -20.21 4.16
CA SER A 273 19.10 -20.71 5.52
C SER A 273 17.61 -20.72 5.89
N LEU A 274 16.98 -21.88 5.75
CA LEU A 274 15.64 -22.14 6.29
C LEU A 274 15.78 -22.66 7.71
N GLN A 275 15.40 -21.85 8.69
CA GLN A 275 15.32 -22.28 10.08
C GLN A 275 13.84 -22.37 10.48
N TYR A 276 13.34 -23.61 10.57
CA TYR A 276 12.05 -23.90 11.19
C TYR A 276 12.28 -24.07 12.68
N ILE A 277 11.70 -23.17 13.48
CA ILE A 277 11.75 -23.31 14.94
C ILE A 277 10.55 -24.17 15.32
N GLU A 278 10.74 -25.49 15.29
CA GLU A 278 9.79 -26.40 15.93
C GLU A 278 9.80 -26.13 17.44
N THR A 279 8.65 -25.80 18.00
CA THR A 279 8.48 -25.79 19.47
C THR A 279 7.99 -27.17 19.91
N PRO A 280 8.35 -27.70 21.11
CA PRO A 280 8.78 -26.95 22.29
C PRO A 280 10.00 -27.51 23.08
N THR A 281 10.45 -26.71 24.06
CA THR A 281 11.37 -27.01 25.18
C THR A 281 12.87 -27.18 24.92
N GLN A 282 13.62 -26.22 25.49
CA GLN A 282 15.02 -26.26 25.93
C GLN A 282 16.12 -26.56 24.89
N GLY A 283 17.04 -25.59 24.76
CA GLY A 283 18.38 -25.80 24.23
C GLY A 283 18.52 -25.44 22.76
N ILE A 284 18.87 -24.18 22.49
CA ILE A 284 19.47 -23.80 21.21
C ILE A 284 20.81 -24.54 21.12
N ASN A 285 20.88 -25.59 20.30
CA ASN A 285 22.12 -26.24 19.94
C ASN A 285 22.40 -25.89 18.47
N ILE A 286 23.44 -25.07 18.26
CA ILE A 286 23.90 -24.63 16.94
C ILE A 286 24.98 -25.62 16.50
N GLU A 287 24.66 -26.50 15.56
CA GLU A 287 25.68 -27.24 14.81
C GLU A 287 25.90 -26.57 13.45
N PHE A 288 27.14 -26.15 13.22
CA PHE A 288 27.62 -25.71 11.91
C PHE A 288 28.10 -26.95 11.11
N PRO A 289 27.69 -27.12 9.84
CA PRO A 289 28.33 -28.10 8.98
C PRO A 289 29.74 -27.64 8.59
N ARG A 290 30.70 -28.58 8.66
CA ARG A 290 32.11 -28.42 8.28
C ARG A 290 32.31 -28.25 6.78
#